data_AF-A0A0G4GZE6-F1
#
_entry.id   AF-A0A0G4GZE6-F1
#
_cell.length_a   1.000
_cell.length_b   1.000
_cell.length_c   1.000
_cell.angle_alpha   90.00
_cell.angle_beta   90.00
_cell.angle_gamma   90.00
#
_symmetry.space_group_name_H-M   'P 1'
#
loop_
_entity.id
_entity.type
_entity.pdbx_description
1 polymer ?
#
loop_
_entity_poly.entity_id
_entity_poly.type
_entity_poly.pdbx_seq_one_letter_code
_entity_poly.pdbx_strand_id
1 'polypeptide(L)'
;METEFKERLQRALREDGAQRKVREIAEDILTLKCPRCRSAFLDYEGCAALTCATCRCGFCAYCLRDCGRDAHGHVPDCAVAIEIGNRKKIRFGMFPDRPGSTDRSMWSLFLRERQGDRVKEAVRGLEAEDRAEVMRLLNPLLNERGIQLREF
;
A
#
# COMPACT_ATOMS: atom_id res chain seq x y z
N MET A 1 -26.51 -33.95 10.66
CA MET A 1 -26.17 -33.19 11.88
C MET A 1 -24.66 -32.93 11.96
N GLU A 2 -23.80 -33.96 11.90
CA GLU A 2 -22.33 -33.76 11.98
C GLU A 2 -21.72 -33.06 10.75
N THR A 3 -22.21 -33.33 9.54
CA THR A 3 -21.76 -32.68 8.29
C THR A 3 -22.09 -31.19 8.26
N GLU A 4 -23.32 -30.83 8.63
CA GLU A 4 -23.77 -29.44 8.68
C GLU A 4 -22.98 -28.61 9.71
N PHE A 5 -22.63 -29.22 10.86
CA PHE A 5 -21.77 -28.58 11.86
C PHE A 5 -20.35 -28.34 11.32
N LYS A 6 -19.77 -29.32 10.61
CA LYS A 6 -18.45 -29.19 9.97
C LYS A 6 -18.44 -28.08 8.91
N GLU A 7 -19.47 -28.03 8.07
CA GLU A 7 -19.62 -26.99 7.04
C GLU A 7 -19.75 -25.58 7.65
N ARG A 8 -20.57 -25.43 8.69
CA ARG A 8 -20.73 -24.16 9.43
C ARG A 8 -19.42 -23.72 10.08
N LEU A 9 -18.68 -24.65 10.69
CA LEU A 9 -17.38 -24.36 11.29
C LEU A 9 -16.34 -23.92 10.24
N GLN A 10 -16.24 -24.66 9.12
CA GLN A 10 -15.34 -24.30 8.03
C GLN A 10 -15.65 -22.92 7.43
N ARG A 11 -16.94 -22.57 7.31
CA ARG A 11 -17.34 -21.23 6.87
C ARG A 11 -16.91 -20.15 7.86
N ALA A 12 -17.17 -20.34 9.16
CA ALA A 12 -16.78 -19.38 10.19
C ALA A 12 -15.26 -19.16 10.26
N LEU A 13 -14.48 -20.24 10.13
CA LEU A 13 -13.01 -20.16 10.10
C LEU A 13 -12.49 -19.39 8.88
N ARG A 14 -13.10 -19.62 7.70
CA ARG A 14 -12.77 -18.86 6.48
C ARG A 14 -13.10 -17.37 6.63
N GLU A 15 -14.26 -17.04 7.18
CA GLU A 15 -14.65 -15.66 7.44
C GLU A 15 -13.67 -14.96 8.43
N ASP A 16 -13.26 -15.60 9.52
CA ASP A 16 -12.24 -15.05 10.44
C ASP A 16 -10.87 -14.87 9.75
N GLY A 17 -10.45 -15.88 8.98
CA GLY A 17 -9.20 -15.85 8.22
C GLY A 17 -9.17 -14.69 7.22
N ALA A 18 -10.28 -14.49 6.49
CA ALA A 18 -10.42 -13.39 5.55
C ALA A 18 -10.38 -12.03 6.25
N GLN A 19 -11.10 -11.86 7.36
CA GLN A 19 -11.06 -10.62 8.14
C GLN A 19 -9.65 -10.31 8.66
N ARG A 20 -8.91 -11.32 9.12
CA ARG A 20 -7.53 -11.16 9.56
C ARG A 20 -6.65 -10.67 8.41
N LYS A 21 -6.77 -11.28 7.23
CA LYS A 21 -6.02 -10.86 6.04
C LYS A 21 -6.38 -9.43 5.61
N VAL A 22 -7.65 -9.03 5.67
CA VAL A 22 -8.06 -7.64 5.39
C VAL A 22 -7.42 -6.67 6.38
N ARG A 23 -7.38 -7.00 7.68
CA ARG A 23 -6.70 -6.18 8.70
C ARG A 23 -5.20 -6.05 8.39
N GLU A 24 -4.52 -7.14 8.04
CA GLU A 24 -3.11 -7.11 7.64
C GLU A 24 -2.87 -6.22 6.41
N ILE A 25 -3.70 -6.35 5.37
CA ILE A 25 -3.59 -5.52 4.17
C ILE A 25 -3.82 -4.03 4.51
N ALA A 26 -4.85 -3.73 5.29
CA ALA A 26 -5.12 -2.36 5.71
C ALA A 26 -3.92 -1.77 6.48
N GLU A 27 -3.36 -2.54 7.41
CA GLU A 27 -2.34 -2.07 8.34
C GLU A 27 -0.93 -2.03 7.74
N ASP A 28 -0.59 -2.95 6.85
CA ASP A 28 0.77 -3.08 6.32
C ASP A 28 0.93 -2.58 4.88
N ILE A 29 -0.17 -2.41 4.14
CA ILE A 29 -0.16 -1.96 2.74
C ILE A 29 -0.85 -0.60 2.58
N LEU A 30 -2.08 -0.47 3.09
CA LEU A 30 -2.87 0.76 2.91
C LEU A 30 -2.45 1.88 3.87
N THR A 31 -1.90 1.53 5.03
CA THR A 31 -1.28 2.48 5.97
C THR A 31 0.22 2.56 5.68
N LEU A 32 0.67 3.72 5.20
CA LEU A 32 2.10 3.96 5.00
C LEU A 32 2.81 4.12 6.34
N LYS A 33 3.97 3.45 6.47
CA LYS A 33 4.72 3.38 7.72
C LYS A 33 6.21 3.49 7.50
N CYS A 34 6.88 4.06 8.49
CA CYS A 34 8.33 4.06 8.55
C CYS A 34 8.87 2.61 8.47
N PRO A 35 9.88 2.33 7.61
CA PRO A 35 10.45 0.99 7.49
C PRO A 35 11.22 0.52 8.73
N ARG A 36 11.65 1.46 9.59
CA ARG A 36 12.43 1.15 10.79
C ARG A 36 11.54 0.94 12.02
N CYS A 37 10.75 1.93 12.39
CA CYS A 37 9.96 1.89 13.63
C CYS A 37 8.47 1.63 13.43
N ARG A 38 8.00 1.44 12.19
CA ARG A 38 6.60 1.17 11.84
C ARG A 38 5.60 2.29 12.19
N SER A 39 6.04 3.46 12.67
CA SER A 39 5.16 4.61 12.86
C SER A 39 4.49 5.00 11.54
N ALA A 40 3.17 5.17 11.57
CA ALA A 40 2.40 5.63 10.42
C ALA A 40 2.83 7.04 10.02
N PHE A 41 2.74 7.35 8.72
CA PHE A 41 2.91 8.70 8.21
C PHE A 41 1.86 8.96 7.11
N LEU A 42 1.19 10.10 7.20
CA LEU A 42 0.11 10.50 6.29
C LEU A 42 0.50 11.72 5.44
N ASP A 43 1.47 12.50 5.94
CA ASP A 43 1.79 13.81 5.40
C ASP A 43 3.00 13.74 4.49
N TYR A 44 2.71 13.69 3.20
CA TYR A 44 3.68 14.08 2.20
C TYR A 44 3.81 15.61 2.24
N GLU A 45 4.94 16.10 2.76
CA GLU A 45 5.26 17.53 2.90
C GLU A 45 5.92 18.12 1.64
N GLY A 46 5.77 17.47 0.48
CA GLY A 46 6.36 17.94 -0.77
C GLY A 46 7.71 17.29 -1.11
N CYS A 47 8.40 16.63 -0.18
CA CYS A 47 9.63 15.90 -0.48
C CYS A 47 9.44 14.39 -0.35
N ALA A 48 9.84 13.62 -1.36
CA ALA A 48 9.80 12.16 -1.33
C ALA A 48 10.98 11.52 -0.55
N ALA A 49 11.94 12.31 -0.08
CA ALA A 49 12.95 11.89 0.89
C ALA A 49 12.46 12.25 2.31
N LEU A 50 11.72 11.33 2.93
CA LEU A 50 11.08 11.57 4.22
C LEU A 50 12.05 11.32 5.37
N THR A 51 11.85 12.03 6.47
CA THR A 51 12.49 11.74 7.76
C THR A 51 11.42 11.36 8.77
N CYS A 52 11.59 10.21 9.43
CA CYS A 52 10.62 9.75 10.42
C CYS A 52 10.59 10.67 11.64
N ALA A 53 9.40 11.13 12.05
CA ALA A 53 9.24 11.96 13.24
C ALA A 53 9.63 11.23 14.54
N THR A 54 9.41 9.92 14.61
CA THR A 54 9.67 9.10 15.82
C THR A 54 11.13 8.67 15.93
N CYS A 55 11.68 8.02 14.91
CA CYS A 55 13.02 7.42 14.98
C CYS A 55 14.10 8.15 14.16
N ARG A 56 13.71 9.24 13.48
CA ARG A 56 14.62 10.13 12.72
C ARG A 56 15.38 9.47 11.56
N CYS A 57 15.02 8.25 11.13
CA CYS A 57 15.62 7.68 9.93
C CYS A 57 15.11 8.41 8.67
N GLY A 58 16.00 8.60 7.70
CA GLY A 58 15.67 9.02 6.35
C GLY A 58 15.21 7.82 5.52
N PHE A 59 14.11 7.95 4.79
CA PHE A 59 13.58 6.87 3.95
C PHE A 59 12.84 7.42 2.73
N CYS A 60 12.74 6.59 1.69
CA CYS A 60 12.07 6.97 0.45
C CYS A 60 10.55 6.80 0.56
N ALA A 61 9.78 7.83 0.23
CA ALA A 61 8.32 7.79 0.21
C ALA A 61 7.76 6.80 -0.82
N TYR A 62 8.49 6.57 -1.92
CA TYR A 62 8.04 5.71 -3.01
C TYR A 62 8.19 4.23 -2.70
N CYS A 63 9.38 3.78 -2.29
CA CYS A 63 9.65 2.37 -2.05
C CYS A 63 9.66 1.98 -0.56
N LEU A 64 9.63 2.96 0.35
CA LEU A 64 9.80 2.77 1.80
C LEU A 64 11.14 2.14 2.18
N ARG A 65 12.19 2.31 1.37
CA ARG A 65 13.56 1.88 1.75
C ARG A 65 14.10 2.78 2.86
N ASP A 66 14.60 2.16 3.94
CA ASP A 66 15.41 2.84 4.95
C ASP A 66 16.76 3.24 4.32
N CYS A 67 17.04 4.54 4.30
CA CYS A 67 18.26 5.15 3.75
C CYS A 67 19.18 5.69 4.86
N GLY A 68 18.97 5.29 6.11
CA GLY A 68 19.76 5.74 7.24
C GLY A 68 19.36 7.15 7.66
N ARG A 69 20.14 8.16 7.28
CA ARG A 69 19.89 9.56 7.68
C ARG A 69 19.26 10.39 6.57
N ASP A 70 19.44 10.00 5.32
CA ASP A 70 19.04 10.81 4.19
C ASP A 70 18.69 9.93 2.98
N ALA A 71 17.49 10.13 2.43
CA ALA A 71 17.01 9.44 1.24
C ALA A 71 17.14 10.26 -0.05
N HIS A 72 17.63 11.51 0.00
CA HIS A 72 17.69 12.38 -1.18
C HIS A 72 18.53 11.75 -2.32
N GLY A 73 19.60 11.04 -1.99
CA GLY A 73 20.40 10.32 -2.99
C GLY A 73 19.70 9.11 -3.62
N HIS A 74 18.69 8.53 -2.95
CA HIS A 74 17.97 7.36 -3.45
C HIS A 74 16.77 7.73 -4.34
N VAL A 75 16.05 8.80 -3.98
CA VAL A 75 14.77 9.14 -4.62
C VAL A 75 14.84 9.28 -6.14
N PRO A 76 15.84 9.98 -6.74
CA PRO A 76 15.94 10.15 -8.19
C PRO A 76 16.05 8.83 -8.97
N ASP A 77 16.65 7.81 -8.34
CA ASP A 77 16.93 6.50 -8.93
C ASP A 77 16.01 5.41 -8.35
N CYS A 78 14.91 5.80 -7.72
CA CYS A 78 13.99 4.85 -7.11
C CYS A 78 13.29 4.00 -8.19
N ALA A 79 13.65 2.72 -8.29
CA ALA A 79 13.09 1.81 -9.29
C ALA A 79 11.57 1.75 -9.29
N VAL A 80 10.92 1.78 -8.11
CA VAL A 80 9.46 1.77 -7.99
C VAL A 80 8.86 3.05 -8.58
N ALA A 81 9.47 4.21 -8.32
CA ALA A 81 9.04 5.48 -8.90
C ALA A 81 9.17 5.49 -10.42
N ILE A 82 10.29 4.98 -10.93
CA ILE A 82 10.56 4.86 -12.37
C ILE A 82 9.57 3.91 -13.04
N GLU A 83 9.32 2.75 -12.45
CA GLU A 83 8.40 1.74 -13.01
C GLU A 83 6.96 2.26 -13.11
N ILE A 84 6.42 2.79 -12.00
CA ILE A 84 5.07 3.37 -11.98
C ILE A 84 5.02 4.59 -12.91
N GLY A 85 6.07 5.41 -12.90
CA GLY A 85 6.21 6.58 -13.78
C GLY A 85 6.14 6.21 -15.26
N ASN A 86 6.90 5.21 -15.69
CA ASN A 86 6.90 4.71 -17.07
C ASN A 86 5.51 4.23 -17.50
N ARG A 87 4.83 3.46 -16.64
CA ARG A 87 3.46 2.96 -16.90
C ARG A 87 2.45 4.10 -17.02
N LYS A 88 2.61 5.18 -16.26
CA LYS A 88 1.72 6.37 -16.29
C LYS A 88 2.20 7.47 -17.23
N LYS A 89 3.35 7.30 -17.88
CA LYS A 89 4.02 8.32 -18.70
C LYS A 89 4.26 9.62 -17.92
N ILE A 90 4.63 9.49 -16.65
CA ILE A 90 4.91 10.59 -15.70
C ILE A 90 6.30 10.37 -15.12
N ARG A 91 7.06 11.45 -14.91
CA ARG A 91 8.33 11.38 -14.17
C ARG A 91 8.10 11.80 -12.72
N PHE A 92 8.09 10.83 -11.82
CA PHE A 92 8.07 11.08 -10.38
C PHE A 92 9.47 11.52 -9.92
N GLY A 93 9.58 12.76 -9.43
CA GLY A 93 10.84 13.35 -8.97
C GLY A 93 10.93 13.45 -7.45
N MET A 94 11.83 14.29 -6.95
CA MET A 94 11.92 14.60 -5.51
C MET A 94 10.62 15.21 -4.96
N PHE A 95 9.98 16.02 -5.79
CA PHE A 95 8.73 16.71 -5.51
C PHE A 95 7.70 16.22 -6.56
N PRO A 96 6.96 15.13 -6.32
CA PRO A 96 5.93 14.65 -7.25
C PRO A 96 4.88 15.73 -7.57
N ASP A 97 4.47 16.51 -6.59
CA ASP A 97 3.58 17.66 -6.79
C ASP A 97 4.39 18.95 -6.93
N ARG A 98 3.84 19.94 -7.64
CA ARG A 98 4.49 21.25 -7.82
C ARG A 98 4.74 21.90 -6.45
N PRO A 99 5.94 22.45 -6.18
CA PRO A 99 6.19 23.17 -4.94
C PRO A 99 5.15 24.27 -4.70
N GLY A 100 4.56 24.29 -3.50
CA GLY A 100 3.49 25.22 -3.13
C GLY A 100 2.08 24.82 -3.60
N SER A 101 1.92 23.69 -4.30
CA SER A 101 0.61 23.13 -4.64
C SER A 101 -0.02 22.41 -3.45
N THR A 102 -1.32 22.63 -3.24
CA THR A 102 -2.15 21.80 -2.35
C THR A 102 -2.84 20.67 -3.10
N ASP A 103 -2.83 20.71 -4.44
CA ASP A 103 -3.29 19.63 -5.30
C ASP A 103 -2.26 18.49 -5.23
N ARG A 104 -2.40 17.60 -4.24
CA ARG A 104 -1.57 16.40 -4.01
C ARG A 104 -1.86 15.31 -5.06
N SER A 105 -2.10 15.70 -6.31
CA SER A 105 -2.65 14.84 -7.36
C SER A 105 -1.65 13.79 -7.82
N MET A 106 -0.36 14.14 -7.93
CA MET A 106 0.70 13.21 -8.35
C MET A 106 1.06 12.24 -7.22
N TRP A 107 1.16 12.73 -5.98
CA TRP A 107 1.35 11.83 -4.83
C TRP A 107 0.19 10.84 -4.70
N SER A 108 -1.06 11.33 -4.79
CA SER A 108 -2.25 10.48 -4.70
C SER A 108 -2.31 9.45 -5.84
N LEU A 109 -1.93 9.85 -7.06
CA LEU A 109 -1.81 8.93 -8.19
C LEU A 109 -0.78 7.84 -7.89
N PHE A 110 0.45 8.21 -7.50
CA PHE A 110 1.50 7.25 -7.20
C PHE A 110 1.09 6.29 -6.09
N LEU A 111 0.53 6.83 -5.01
CA LEU A 111 0.13 6.05 -3.84
C LEU A 111 -0.93 5.00 -4.21
N ARG A 112 -1.94 5.38 -5.01
CA ARG A 112 -2.96 4.44 -5.50
C ARG A 112 -2.36 3.32 -6.35
N GLU A 113 -1.43 3.64 -7.24
CA GLU A 113 -0.77 2.62 -8.08
C GLU A 113 0.07 1.66 -7.24
N ARG A 114 0.91 2.20 -6.34
CA ARG A 114 1.74 1.39 -5.44
C ARG A 114 0.89 0.49 -4.53
N GLN A 115 -0.13 1.06 -3.90
CA GLN A 115 -1.02 0.30 -3.03
C GLN A 115 -1.78 -0.76 -3.83
N GLY A 116 -2.24 -0.41 -5.04
CA GLY A 116 -2.81 -1.36 -5.98
C GLY A 116 -1.89 -2.55 -6.23
N ASP A 117 -0.66 -2.32 -6.67
CA ASP A 117 0.30 -3.39 -6.97
C ASP A 117 0.58 -4.27 -5.74
N ARG A 118 0.78 -3.67 -4.56
CA ARG A 118 1.05 -4.40 -3.32
C ARG A 118 -0.15 -5.21 -2.84
N VAL A 119 -1.37 -4.69 -2.99
CA VAL A 119 -2.59 -5.46 -2.71
C VAL A 119 -2.71 -6.63 -3.69
N LYS A 120 -2.46 -6.42 -4.99
CA LYS A 120 -2.48 -7.51 -5.98
C LYS A 120 -1.51 -8.64 -5.60
N GLU A 121 -0.30 -8.29 -5.21
CA GLU A 121 0.72 -9.25 -4.76
C GLU A 121 0.25 -10.03 -3.53
N ALA A 122 -0.28 -9.34 -2.51
CA ALA A 122 -0.78 -9.97 -1.28
C ALA A 122 -1.96 -10.92 -1.52
N VAL A 123 -2.85 -10.57 -2.45
CA VAL A 123 -4.05 -11.33 -2.76
C VAL A 123 -3.78 -12.50 -3.73
N ARG A 124 -2.80 -12.37 -4.64
CA ARG A 124 -2.38 -13.45 -5.55
C ARG A 124 -1.81 -14.67 -4.83
N GLY A 125 -1.25 -14.49 -3.63
CA GLY A 125 -0.71 -15.58 -2.81
C GLY A 125 -1.77 -16.39 -2.04
N LEU A 126 -3.05 -16.05 -2.16
CA LEU A 126 -4.15 -16.74 -1.47
C LEU A 126 -4.78 -17.82 -2.35
N GLU A 127 -5.29 -18.87 -1.72
CA GLU A 127 -6.15 -19.87 -2.36
C GLU A 127 -7.40 -19.20 -2.95
N ALA A 128 -7.97 -19.80 -4.02
CA ALA A 128 -9.02 -19.16 -4.80
C ALA A 128 -10.27 -18.79 -3.97
N GLU A 129 -10.67 -19.64 -3.02
CA GLU A 129 -11.82 -19.40 -2.14
C GLU A 129 -11.54 -18.29 -1.13
N ASP A 130 -10.39 -18.34 -0.46
CA ASP A 130 -9.98 -17.31 0.50
C ASP A 130 -9.78 -15.95 -0.18
N ARG A 131 -9.23 -15.96 -1.40
CA ARG A 131 -9.08 -14.78 -2.24
C ARG A 131 -10.42 -14.12 -2.53
N ALA A 132 -11.44 -14.89 -2.90
CA ALA A 132 -12.77 -14.34 -3.19
C ALA A 132 -13.37 -13.67 -1.95
N GLU A 133 -13.27 -14.30 -0.79
CA GLU A 133 -13.81 -13.76 0.47
C GLU A 133 -13.03 -12.54 0.96
N VAL A 134 -11.70 -12.57 0.89
CA VAL A 134 -10.85 -11.41 1.19
C VAL A 134 -11.17 -10.25 0.25
N MET A 135 -11.30 -10.50 -1.05
CA MET A 135 -11.65 -9.46 -2.02
C MET A 135 -13.03 -8.87 -1.76
N ARG A 136 -14.02 -9.69 -1.40
CA ARG A 136 -15.37 -9.24 -1.03
C ARG A 136 -15.33 -8.24 0.13
N LEU A 137 -14.52 -8.51 1.15
CA LEU A 137 -14.38 -7.66 2.34
C LEU A 137 -13.47 -6.43 2.11
N LEU A 138 -12.45 -6.57 1.25
CA LEU A 138 -11.47 -5.53 0.99
C LEU A 138 -11.95 -4.47 -0.03
N ASN A 139 -12.81 -4.85 -0.98
CA ASN A 139 -13.23 -3.98 -2.08
C ASN A 139 -13.82 -2.62 -1.63
N PRO A 140 -14.66 -2.54 -0.59
CA PRO A 140 -15.13 -1.24 -0.07
C PRO A 140 -13.99 -0.30 0.32
N LEU A 141 -12.97 -0.81 1.04
CA LEU A 141 -11.80 -0.03 1.48
C LEU A 141 -10.93 0.45 0.32
N LEU A 142 -10.84 -0.34 -0.75
CA LEU A 142 -10.11 0.02 -1.96
C LEU A 142 -10.86 1.11 -2.75
N ASN A 143 -12.17 0.97 -2.88
CA ASN A 143 -13.03 1.94 -3.57
C ASN A 143 -13.01 3.31 -2.89
N GLU A 144 -13.08 3.36 -1.56
CA GLU A 144 -12.94 4.61 -0.79
C GLU A 144 -11.61 5.32 -1.05
N ARG A 145 -10.55 4.56 -1.36
CA ARG A 145 -9.20 5.07 -1.67
C ARG A 145 -8.98 5.29 -3.18
N GLY A 146 -9.98 5.02 -4.02
CA GLY A 146 -9.89 5.12 -5.47
C GLY A 146 -8.97 4.08 -6.12
N ILE A 147 -8.66 2.98 -5.43
CA ILE A 147 -7.81 1.90 -5.94
C ILE A 147 -8.67 0.91 -6.70
N GLN A 148 -8.39 0.76 -8.00
CA GLN A 148 -9.08 -0.20 -8.86
C GLN A 148 -8.18 -1.37 -9.19
N LEU A 149 -8.49 -2.55 -8.66
CA LEU A 149 -7.80 -3.78 -9.02
C LEU A 149 -8.42 -4.36 -10.30
N ARG A 150 -7.85 -3.98 -11.46
CA ARG A 150 -8.12 -4.70 -12.71
C ARG A 150 -7.49 -6.08 -12.59
N GLU A 151 -8.31 -7.13 -12.69
CA GLU A 151 -8.00 -8.57 -12.55
C GLU A 151 -8.03 -9.11 -11.11
N PHE A 152 -9.23 -9.37 -10.60
CA PHE A 152 -9.60 -10.45 -9.68
C PHE A 152 -11.08 -10.76 -9.81
#